data_AF-A0A7C9QUU6-F1
#
_entry.id   AF-A0A7C9QUU6-F1
#
_cell.length_a   1.000
_cell.length_b   1.000
_cell.length_c   1.000
_cell.angle_alpha   90.00
_cell.angle_beta   90.00
_cell.angle_gamma   90.00
#
_symmetry.space_group_name_H-M   'P 1'
#
loop_
_entity.id
_entity.type
_entity.pdbx_description
1 polymer ?
#
loop_
_entity_poly.entity_id
_entity_poly.type
_entity_poly.pdbx_seq_one_letter_code
_entity_poly.pdbx_strand_id
1 'polypeptide(L)' 'MRDFLTACCLALVIEGVAYALFPGAMQRMIAAMLALDPQTLRMFGLATAIAGILGIWLVRAAILTP' A
#
# COMPACT_ATOMS: atom_id res chain seq x y z
N MET A 1 6.70 17.39 7.16
CA MET A 1 5.94 17.54 5.89
C MET A 1 6.68 16.97 4.68
N ARG A 2 8.02 17.16 4.56
CA ARG A 2 8.80 16.57 3.46
C ARG A 2 8.66 15.05 3.37
N ASP A 3 8.84 14.33 4.47
CA ASP A 3 8.74 12.86 4.50
C ASP A 3 7.37 12.34 4.02
N PHE A 4 6.29 13.03 4.36
CA PHE A 4 4.95 12.67 3.91
C PHE A 4 4.81 12.84 2.39
N LEU A 5 5.26 13.98 1.85
CA LEU A 5 5.26 14.21 0.41
C LEU A 5 6.15 13.18 -0.32
N THR A 6 7.33 12.88 0.22
CA THR A 6 8.22 11.85 -0.32
C THR A 6 7.55 10.48 -0.33
N ALA A 7 6.85 10.10 0.75
CA ALA A 7 6.10 8.85 0.82
C ALA A 7 4.97 8.81 -0.23
N CYS A 8 4.23 9.89 -0.41
CA CYS A 8 3.22 10.00 -1.48
C CYS A 8 3.84 9.84 -2.88
N CYS A 9 4.95 10.52 -3.16
CA CYS A 9 5.65 10.38 -4.44
C CYS A 9 6.11 8.93 -4.67
N LEU A 10 6.66 8.29 -3.64
CA LEU A 10 7.09 6.89 -3.73
C LEU A 10 5.92 5.95 -3.97
N ALA A 11 4.78 6.16 -3.32
CA ALA A 11 3.56 5.38 -3.54
C ALA A 11 3.10 5.47 -5.01
N LEU A 12 3.10 6.68 -5.59
CA LEU A 12 2.77 6.88 -7.01
C LEU A 12 3.75 6.18 -7.95
N VAL A 13 5.05 6.21 -7.65
CA VAL A 13 6.07 5.50 -8.44
C VAL A 13 5.81 3.99 -8.39
N ILE A 14 5.55 3.44 -7.21
CA ILE A 14 5.29 2.00 -7.03
C ILE A 14 4.03 1.57 -7.79
N GLU A 15 2.94 2.32 -7.65
CA GLU A 15 1.69 2.09 -8.41
C GLU A 15 1.94 2.15 -9.92
N GLY A 16 2.61 3.20 -10.40
CA GLY A 16 2.91 3.38 -11.83
C GLY A 16 3.75 2.23 -12.41
N VAL A 17 4.79 1.80 -11.68
CA VAL A 17 5.61 0.65 -12.08
C VAL A 17 4.80 -0.64 -12.09
N ALA A 18 3.91 -0.84 -11.10
CA ALA A 18 3.03 -2.02 -11.05
C ALA A 18 2.09 -2.08 -12.25
N TYR A 19 1.48 -0.95 -12.66
CA TYR A 19 0.66 -0.89 -13.87
C TYR A 19 1.46 -1.11 -15.15
N ALA A 20 2.68 -0.57 -15.25
CA ALA A 20 3.52 -0.68 -16.44
C ALA A 20 4.08 -2.10 -16.64
N LEU A 21 4.56 -2.75 -15.58
CA LEU A 21 5.15 -4.08 -15.64
C LEU A 21 4.12 -5.21 -15.62
N PHE A 22 3.01 -5.04 -14.87
CA PHE A 22 2.05 -6.10 -14.61
C PHE A 22 0.58 -5.66 -14.84
N PRO A 23 0.23 -5.12 -16.02
CA PRO A 23 -1.10 -4.56 -16.28
C PRO A 23 -2.22 -5.59 -16.10
N GLY A 24 -2.01 -6.83 -16.57
CA GLY A 24 -3.02 -7.89 -16.45
C GLY A 24 -3.20 -8.42 -15.03
N ALA A 25 -2.19 -8.29 -14.15
CA ALA A 25 -2.37 -8.62 -12.73
C ALA A 25 -3.20 -7.54 -12.03
N MET A 26 -2.93 -6.27 -12.31
CA MET A 26 -3.70 -5.15 -11.73
C MET A 26 -5.17 -5.16 -12.17
N GLN A 27 -5.46 -5.41 -13.45
CA GLN A 27 -6.85 -5.52 -13.90
C GLN A 27 -7.62 -6.62 -13.16
N ARG A 28 -6.99 -7.79 -12.94
CA ARG A 28 -7.59 -8.89 -12.18
C ARG A 28 -7.79 -8.53 -10.71
N MET A 29 -6.83 -7.84 -10.09
CA MET A 29 -6.94 -7.38 -8.72
C MET A 29 -8.12 -6.40 -8.55
N ILE A 30 -8.24 -5.41 -9.43
CA ILE A 30 -9.34 -4.44 -9.40
C ILE A 30 -10.69 -5.14 -9.59
N ALA A 31 -10.78 -6.08 -10.55
CA ALA A 31 -12.01 -6.85 -10.76
C ALA A 31 -12.41 -7.66 -9.51
N ALA A 32 -11.43 -8.26 -8.81
CA ALA A 32 -11.68 -8.94 -7.55
C ALA A 32 -12.13 -7.98 -6.44
N MET A 33 -11.52 -6.79 -6.34
CA MET A 33 -11.91 -5.77 -5.36
C MET A 33 -13.35 -5.27 -5.58
N LEU A 34 -13.78 -5.12 -6.83
CA LEU A 34 -15.14 -4.72 -7.18
C LEU A 34 -16.20 -5.78 -6.84
N ALA A 35 -15.80 -7.05 -6.73
CA ALA A 35 -16.69 -8.14 -6.36
C ALA A 35 -16.86 -8.29 -4.83
N LEU A 36 -16.02 -7.64 -4.02
CA LEU A 36 -16.13 -7.67 -2.56
C LEU A 36 -17.25 -6.74 -2.08
N ASP A 37 -17.93 -7.15 -1.01
CA ASP A 37 -18.86 -6.27 -0.33
C ASP A 37 -18.13 -5.10 0.35
N PRO A 38 -18.79 -3.94 0.55
CA PRO A 38 -18.15 -2.76 1.11
C PRO A 38 -17.53 -2.96 2.50
N GLN A 39 -18.08 -3.86 3.32
CA GLN A 39 -17.56 -4.13 4.66
C GLN A 39 -16.24 -4.89 4.60
N THR A 40 -16.17 -5.94 3.78
CA THR A 40 -14.93 -6.69 3.57
C THR A 40 -13.83 -5.81 2.97
N LEU A 41 -14.17 -4.96 1.98
CA LEU A 41 -13.21 -4.04 1.38
C LEU A 41 -12.63 -3.04 2.41
N ARG A 42 -13.47 -2.50 3.31
CA ARG A 42 -13.02 -1.63 4.42
C ARG A 42 -12.11 -2.37 5.39
N MET A 43 -12.46 -3.61 5.75
CA MET A 43 -11.66 -4.41 6.69
C MET A 43 -10.29 -4.72 6.11
N PHE A 44 -10.23 -5.07 4.81
CA PHE A 44 -9.00 -5.30 4.09
C PHE A 44 -8.12 -4.04 4.03
N GLY A 45 -8.73 -2.89 3.72
CA GLY A 45 -8.04 -1.60 3.72
C GLY A 45 -7.47 -1.24 5.09
N LEU A 46 -8.26 -1.44 6.16
CA LEU A 46 -7.83 -1.18 7.53
C LEU A 46 -6.68 -2.10 7.95
N ALA A 47 -6.78 -3.40 7.66
CA ALA A 47 -5.72 -4.37 7.96
C ALA A 47 -4.40 -4.01 7.24
N THR A 48 -4.49 -3.62 5.97
CA THR A 48 -3.32 -3.21 5.17
C THR A 48 -2.71 -1.92 5.72
N ALA A 49 -3.53 -0.94 6.13
CA ALA A 49 -3.06 0.29 6.74
C ALA A 49 -2.32 0.05 8.07
N ILE A 50 -2.88 -0.81 8.94
CA ILE A 50 -2.26 -1.19 10.21
C ILE A 50 -0.92 -1.90 9.95
N ALA A 51 -0.89 -2.84 9.01
CA ALA A 51 0.34 -3.54 8.63
C ALA A 51 1.41 -2.56 8.12
N GLY A 52 1.02 -1.57 7.31
CA GLY A 52 1.92 -0.51 6.84
C GLY A 52 2.49 0.35 7.98
N ILE A 53 1.65 0.75 8.95
CA ILE A 53 2.10 1.50 10.13
C ILE A 53 3.08 0.67 10.97
N LEU A 54 2.76 -0.60 11.23
CA LEU A 54 3.64 -1.50 11.97
C LEU A 54 4.96 -1.73 11.24
N GLY A 55 4.94 -1.89 9.92
CA GLY A 55 6.14 -2.00 9.10
C GLY A 55 7.03 -0.76 9.19
N ILE A 56 6.44 0.44 9.06
CA ILE A 56 7.18 1.70 9.23
C ILE A 56 7.78 1.79 10.63
N TRP A 57 7.02 1.44 11.67
CA TRP A 57 7.49 1.45 13.04
C TRP A 57 8.66 0.48 13.25
N LEU A 58 8.56 -0.77 12.75
CA LEU A 58 9.62 -1.77 12.87
C LEU A 58 10.89 -1.36 12.13
N VAL A 59 10.77 -0.87 10.90
CA VAL A 59 11.92 -0.40 10.11
C VAL A 59 12.60 0.77 10.80
N ARG A 60 11.82 1.72 11.34
CA ARG A 60 12.38 2.83 12.12
C ARG A 60 13.00 2.37 13.42
N ALA A 61 12.37 1.46 14.17
CA ALA A 61 12.92 0.92 15.39
C ALA A 61 14.24 0.18 15.11
N ALA A 62 14.26 -0.76 14.16
CA ALA A 62 15.45 -1.54 13.84
C ALA A 62 16.63 -0.71 13.29
N ILE A 63 16.38 0.44 12.65
CA ILE A 63 17.41 1.23 11.96
C ILE A 63 17.80 2.50 12.73
N LEU A 64 16.90 3.12 13.52
CA LEU A 64 17.17 4.36 14.25
C LEU A 64 17.41 4.20 15.76
N THR A 65 17.20 3.01 16.34
CA THR A 65 17.71 2.72 17.70
C THR A 65 18.95 1.83 17.62
N PRO A 66 20.17 2.38 17.55
CA PRO A 66 21.35 1.68 18.03
C PRO A 66 21.32 1.50 19.56
#